data_AF-A0A7M1R0I0-F1
#
_entry.id   AF-A0A7M1R0I0-F1
#
_cell.length_a   1.000
_cell.length_b   1.000
_cell.length_c   1.000
_cell.angle_alpha   90.00
_cell.angle_beta   90.00
_cell.angle_gamma   90.00
#
_symmetry.space_group_name_H-M   'P 1'
#
loop_
_entity.id
_entity.type
_entity.pdbx_description
1 polymer ?
#
loop_
_entity_poly.entity_id
_entity_poly.type
_entity_poly.pdbx_seq_one_letter_code
_entity_poly.pdbx_strand_id
1 'polypeptide(L)'
;MMARILRGSRAGYCAWKKRHHTPVAASSPTGRRLAITARVAELFTARCKGFSGARTIFADLVAEGIEATVCAVRTIMVQNNLVTKYRRKKVRTTIPAPEADVRKAYLRRMSYPPADRGVVRDITYLRPWDGWMYLATVMDLGTRMVVGWSMADTMHSQLVWMP
;
A
#
# COMPACT_ATOMS: atom_id res chain seq x y z
N MET A 1 34.61 16.17 -38.77
CA MET A 1 35.31 14.97 -38.26
C MET A 1 34.33 13.88 -37.80
N MET A 2 33.37 14.17 -36.92
CA MET A 2 32.44 13.15 -36.37
C MET A 2 31.50 12.44 -37.38
N ALA A 3 30.90 13.15 -38.36
CA ALA A 3 30.01 12.51 -39.35
C ALA A 3 30.71 11.45 -40.21
N ARG A 4 32.01 11.63 -40.47
CA ARG A 4 32.85 10.70 -41.24
C ARG A 4 33.21 9.44 -40.45
N ILE A 5 33.34 9.57 -39.12
CA ILE A 5 33.64 8.45 -38.20
C ILE A 5 32.42 7.55 -38.05
N LEU A 6 31.22 8.14 -37.97
CA LEU A 6 29.94 7.42 -37.82
C LEU A 6 29.31 6.95 -39.14
N ARG A 7 30.02 7.09 -40.28
CA ARG A 7 29.49 6.83 -41.64
C ARG A 7 28.13 7.49 -41.92
N GLY A 8 27.87 8.66 -41.33
CA GLY A 8 26.61 9.40 -41.47
C GLY A 8 26.75 10.60 -42.41
N SER A 9 25.61 11.11 -42.93
CA SER A 9 25.63 12.31 -43.77
C SER A 9 25.96 13.57 -42.95
N ARG A 10 26.76 14.47 -43.52
CA ARG A 10 27.14 15.74 -42.88
C ARG A 10 25.91 16.61 -42.59
N ALA A 11 24.94 16.61 -43.51
CA ALA A 11 23.67 17.32 -43.34
C ALA A 11 22.85 16.75 -42.16
N GLY A 12 22.78 15.42 -42.02
CA GLY A 12 22.11 14.77 -40.90
C GLY A 12 22.75 15.11 -39.55
N TYR A 13 24.08 15.10 -39.47
CA TYR A 13 24.81 15.51 -38.26
C TYR A 13 24.55 16.97 -37.88
N CYS A 14 24.62 17.91 -38.84
CA CYS A 14 24.34 19.32 -38.55
C CYS A 14 22.87 19.56 -38.15
N ALA A 15 21.91 18.86 -38.78
CA ALA A 15 20.49 18.95 -38.43
C ALA A 15 20.19 18.34 -37.05
N TRP A 16 20.81 17.20 -36.71
CA TRP A 16 20.75 16.63 -35.36
C TRP A 16 21.35 17.59 -34.33
N LYS A 17 22.53 18.16 -34.61
CA LYS A 17 23.19 19.12 -33.71
C LYS A 17 22.31 20.35 -33.46
N LYS A 18 21.69 20.91 -34.51
CA LYS A 18 20.71 21.99 -34.35
C LYS A 18 19.53 21.56 -33.47
N ARG A 19 18.91 20.41 -33.73
CA ARG A 19 17.80 19.88 -32.91
C ARG A 19 18.20 19.65 -31.45
N HIS A 20 19.40 19.14 -31.20
CA HIS A 20 19.88 18.85 -29.84
C HIS A 20 20.11 20.11 -29.00
N HIS A 21 20.44 21.23 -29.63
CA HIS A 21 20.62 22.52 -28.96
C HIS A 21 19.36 23.39 -28.99
N THR A 22 18.33 23.00 -29.73
CA THR A 22 17.07 23.75 -29.79
C THR A 22 16.15 23.25 -28.67
N PRO A 23 15.61 24.14 -27.82
CA PRO A 23 14.64 23.73 -26.81
C PRO A 23 13.42 23.07 -27.46
N VAL A 24 12.90 22.04 -26.80
CA VAL A 24 11.68 21.36 -27.24
C VAL A 24 10.52 22.35 -27.17
N ALA A 25 9.84 22.58 -28.29
CA ALA A 25 8.67 23.46 -28.32
C ALA A 25 7.58 22.94 -27.38
N ALA A 26 6.97 23.83 -26.59
CA ALA A 26 5.92 23.48 -25.64
C ALA A 26 4.69 22.82 -26.30
N SER A 27 4.38 23.22 -27.53
CA SER A 27 3.28 22.67 -28.33
C SER A 27 3.57 21.27 -28.89
N SER A 28 4.83 20.83 -28.88
CA SER A 28 5.19 19.50 -29.35
C SER A 28 4.67 18.41 -28.39
N PRO A 29 4.45 17.17 -28.87
CA PRO A 29 4.05 16.07 -27.99
C PRO A 29 5.02 15.85 -26.83
N THR A 30 6.33 16.00 -27.07
CA THR A 30 7.37 15.90 -26.06
C THR A 30 7.29 17.04 -25.04
N GLY A 31 7.06 18.27 -25.50
CA GLY A 31 6.88 19.44 -24.62
C GLY A 31 5.67 19.31 -23.70
N ARG A 32 4.52 18.90 -24.25
CA ARG A 32 3.31 18.64 -23.48
C ARG A 32 3.53 17.54 -22.42
N ARG A 33 4.21 16.45 -22.79
CA ARG A 33 4.52 15.37 -21.85
C ARG A 33 5.45 15.82 -20.72
N LEU A 34 6.41 16.70 -21.02
CA LEU A 34 7.30 17.29 -20.02
C LEU A 34 6.52 18.19 -19.04
N ALA A 35 5.59 19.00 -19.55
CA ALA A 35 4.72 19.85 -18.73
C ALA A 35 3.83 19.03 -17.79
N ILE A 36 3.17 17.97 -18.30
CA ILE A 36 2.37 17.06 -17.46
C ILE A 36 3.25 16.37 -16.43
N THR A 37 4.47 15.96 -16.81
CA THR A 37 5.43 15.31 -15.89
C THR A 37 5.79 16.24 -14.73
N ALA A 38 6.10 17.50 -15.02
CA ALA A 38 6.38 18.50 -14.00
C ALA A 38 5.18 18.71 -13.08
N ARG A 39 3.96 18.82 -13.64
CA ARG A 39 2.75 19.02 -12.86
C ARG A 39 2.41 17.82 -11.97
N VAL A 40 2.59 16.59 -12.46
CA VAL A 40 2.44 15.36 -11.66
C VAL A 40 3.39 15.35 -10.46
N ALA A 41 4.66 15.71 -10.67
CA ALA A 41 5.65 15.77 -9.59
C ALA A 41 5.31 16.84 -8.54
N GLU A 42 4.85 18.01 -8.99
CA GLU A 42 4.41 19.10 -8.12
C GLU A 42 3.18 18.70 -7.28
N LEU A 43 2.13 18.16 -7.92
CA LEU A 43 0.92 17.70 -7.23
C LEU A 43 1.26 16.62 -6.19
N PHE A 44 2.08 15.65 -6.56
CA PHE A 44 2.49 14.58 -5.67
C PHE A 44 3.21 15.09 -4.42
N THR A 45 4.12 16.07 -4.58
CA THR A 45 4.97 16.57 -3.49
C THR A 45 4.30 17.69 -2.68
N ALA A 46 3.89 18.78 -3.33
CA ALA A 46 3.42 20.00 -2.67
C ALA A 46 2.00 19.85 -2.10
N ARG A 47 1.08 19.29 -2.87
CA ARG A 47 -0.33 19.16 -2.47
C ARG A 47 -0.55 17.91 -1.64
N CYS A 48 -0.07 16.77 -2.12
CA CYS A 48 -0.43 15.46 -1.57
C CYS A 48 0.58 14.92 -0.55
N LYS A 49 1.74 15.58 -0.37
CA LYS A 49 2.82 15.15 0.57
C LYS A 49 3.29 13.70 0.36
N GLY A 50 3.11 13.18 -0.85
CA GLY A 50 3.43 11.81 -1.26
C GLY A 50 2.37 10.75 -0.92
N PHE A 51 1.18 11.11 -0.44
CA PHE A 51 0.11 10.15 -0.10
C PHE A 51 -0.85 9.82 -1.25
N SER A 52 -0.83 10.60 -2.34
CA SER A 52 -1.70 10.36 -3.48
C SER A 52 -1.11 9.34 -4.45
N GLY A 53 -1.97 8.46 -4.96
CA GLY A 53 -1.66 7.57 -6.06
C GLY A 53 -2.04 8.16 -7.42
N ALA A 54 -1.80 7.41 -8.48
CA ALA A 54 -2.06 7.83 -9.86
C ALA A 54 -3.51 8.25 -10.12
N ARG A 55 -4.50 7.60 -9.48
CA ARG A 55 -5.93 7.95 -9.64
C ARG A 55 -6.27 9.31 -9.02
N THR A 56 -5.73 9.60 -7.85
CA THR A 56 -5.96 10.87 -7.16
C THR A 56 -5.28 12.02 -7.90
N ILE A 57 -4.02 11.83 -8.32
CA ILE A 57 -3.31 12.83 -9.12
C ILE A 57 -4.02 13.05 -10.46
N PHE A 58 -4.53 11.99 -11.09
CA PHE A 58 -5.33 12.12 -12.31
C PHE A 58 -6.59 12.96 -12.08
N ALA A 59 -7.33 12.73 -11.01
CA ALA A 59 -8.49 13.55 -10.68
C ALA A 59 -8.12 15.03 -10.46
N ASP A 60 -6.98 15.30 -9.82
CA ASP A 60 -6.46 16.65 -9.64
C ASP A 60 -6.10 17.31 -10.99
N LEU A 61 -5.47 16.58 -11.91
CA LEU A 61 -5.15 17.08 -13.25
C LEU A 61 -6.42 17.39 -14.07
N VAL A 62 -7.44 16.53 -13.98
CA VAL A 62 -8.73 16.74 -14.65
C VAL A 62 -9.43 17.99 -14.08
N ALA A 63 -9.38 18.18 -12.76
CA ALA A 63 -9.92 19.38 -12.12
C ALA A 63 -9.22 20.67 -12.56
N GLU A 64 -7.95 20.58 -12.98
CA GLU A 64 -7.17 21.69 -13.53
C GLU A 64 -7.33 21.85 -15.06
N GLY A 65 -8.16 21.02 -15.71
CA GLY A 65 -8.39 21.08 -17.16
C GLY A 65 -7.24 20.50 -17.98
N ILE A 66 -6.33 19.73 -17.37
CA ILE A 66 -5.20 19.11 -18.07
C ILE A 66 -5.62 17.74 -18.60
N GLU A 67 -5.62 17.60 -19.92
CA GLU A 67 -5.89 16.32 -20.59
C GLU A 67 -4.75 15.32 -20.35
N ALA A 68 -5.03 14.28 -19.58
CA ALA A 68 -4.16 13.15 -19.34
C ALA A 68 -4.96 11.85 -19.25
N THR A 69 -4.28 10.71 -19.18
CA THR A 69 -4.91 9.42 -18.86
C THR A 69 -4.32 8.89 -17.57
N VAL A 70 -5.08 8.09 -16.81
CA VAL A 70 -4.58 7.44 -15.58
C VAL A 70 -3.32 6.60 -15.86
N CYS A 71 -3.26 5.93 -17.03
CA CYS A 71 -2.09 5.17 -17.45
C CYS A 71 -0.89 6.08 -17.69
N ALA A 72 -1.07 7.23 -18.35
CA ALA A 72 0.01 8.20 -18.55
C ALA A 72 0.55 8.72 -17.20
N VAL A 73 -0.33 9.06 -16.26
CA VAL A 73 0.06 9.49 -14.91
C VAL A 73 0.84 8.37 -14.20
N ARG A 74 0.36 7.12 -14.27
CA ARG A 74 1.05 5.97 -13.67
C ARG A 74 2.45 5.78 -14.27
N THR A 75 2.58 5.84 -15.59
CA THR A 75 3.87 5.73 -16.27
C THR A 75 4.82 6.85 -15.84
N ILE A 76 4.32 8.09 -15.75
CA ILE A 76 5.09 9.24 -15.26
C ILE A 76 5.57 8.99 -13.83
N MET A 77 4.68 8.55 -12.94
CA MET A 77 5.05 8.25 -11.55
C MET A 77 6.14 7.18 -11.47
N VAL A 78 6.04 6.10 -12.25
CA VAL A 78 7.07 5.05 -12.30
C VAL A 78 8.39 5.59 -12.84
N GLN A 79 8.37 6.32 -13.96
CA GLN A 79 9.57 6.90 -14.59
C GLN A 79 10.29 7.92 -13.70
N ASN A 80 9.56 8.60 -12.81
CA ASN A 80 10.09 9.59 -11.88
C ASN A 80 10.25 9.04 -10.45
N ASN A 81 10.12 7.72 -10.25
CA ASN A 81 10.23 7.06 -8.96
C ASN A 81 9.33 7.66 -7.85
N LEU A 82 8.13 8.12 -8.22
CA LEU A 82 7.13 8.69 -7.32
C LEU A 82 6.29 7.58 -6.69
N VAL A 83 6.69 7.12 -5.50
CA VAL A 83 6.03 6.02 -4.79
C VAL A 83 5.16 6.55 -3.65
N THR A 84 3.88 6.21 -3.69
CA THR A 84 2.90 6.62 -2.68
C THR A 84 3.27 6.10 -1.29
N LYS A 85 3.24 6.99 -0.30
CA LYS A 85 3.42 6.68 1.12
C LYS A 85 2.11 6.13 1.69
N TYR A 86 2.22 5.05 2.46
CA TYR A 86 1.12 4.52 3.25
C TYR A 86 1.41 4.75 4.73
N ARG A 87 0.42 5.24 5.49
CA ARG A 87 0.51 5.26 6.95
C ARG A 87 0.48 3.80 7.42
N ARG A 88 1.60 3.31 7.96
CA ARG A 88 1.57 2.05 8.70
C ARG A 88 0.76 2.28 9.98
N LYS A 89 -0.20 1.39 10.27
CA LYS A 89 -0.86 1.37 11.57
C LYS A 89 0.22 1.11 12.62
N LYS A 90 0.42 2.04 13.55
CA LYS A 90 1.31 1.80 14.70
C LYS A 90 0.61 0.78 15.59
N VAL A 91 1.02 -0.48 15.50
CA VAL A 91 0.56 -1.52 16.41
C VAL A 91 1.43 -1.41 17.66
N ARG A 92 0.82 -1.09 18.80
CA ARG A 92 1.49 -1.19 20.11
C ARG A 92 1.47 -2.66 20.49
N THR A 93 2.49 -3.41 20.09
CA THR A 93 2.67 -4.79 20.57
C THR A 93 3.06 -4.76 22.04
N THR A 94 2.53 -5.71 22.82
CA THR A 94 2.99 -5.95 24.18
C THR A 94 4.48 -6.24 24.15
N ILE A 95 5.28 -5.46 24.87
CA ILE A 95 6.70 -5.74 25.04
C ILE A 95 6.77 -6.97 25.97
N PRO A 96 7.36 -8.10 25.52
CA PRO A 96 7.54 -9.26 26.39
C PRO A 96 8.34 -8.85 27.61
N ALA A 97 7.96 -9.32 28.80
CA ALA A 97 8.79 -9.13 29.99
C ALA A 97 10.17 -9.77 29.75
N PRO A 98 11.28 -9.19 30.26
CA PRO A 98 12.62 -9.76 30.09
C PRO A 98 12.74 -11.21 30.58
N GLU A 99 11.90 -11.58 31.55
CA GLU A 99 11.82 -12.90 32.17
C GLU A 99 10.70 -13.77 31.57
N ALA A 100 10.04 -13.32 30.50
CA ALA A 100 9.00 -14.10 29.85
C ALA A 100 9.63 -15.33 29.20
N ASP A 101 9.38 -16.49 29.80
CA ASP A 101 9.77 -17.78 29.24
C ASP A 101 9.24 -17.91 27.80
N VAL A 102 10.11 -18.33 26.88
CA VAL A 102 9.69 -18.70 25.53
C VAL A 102 8.84 -19.95 25.65
N ARG A 103 7.52 -19.77 25.83
CA ARG A 103 6.56 -20.87 25.92
C ARG A 103 6.79 -21.82 24.75
N LYS A 104 7.06 -23.10 25.07
CA LYS A 104 7.22 -24.15 24.06
C LYS A 104 5.99 -24.13 23.16
N ALA A 105 6.21 -23.89 21.87
CA ALA A 105 5.13 -23.80 20.90
C ALA A 105 4.71 -25.22 20.48
N TYR A 106 3.88 -25.86 21.32
CA TYR A 106 3.44 -27.26 21.14
C TYR A 106 2.73 -27.51 19.80
N LEU A 107 2.10 -26.48 19.22
CA LEU A 107 1.32 -26.57 17.98
C LEU A 107 2.07 -26.07 16.74
N ARG A 108 3.31 -25.58 16.88
CA ARG A 108 4.05 -24.89 15.79
C ARG A 108 4.37 -25.79 14.59
N ARG A 109 4.24 -27.11 14.73
CA ARG A 109 4.55 -28.11 13.71
C ARG A 109 3.32 -28.75 13.06
N MET A 110 2.10 -28.37 13.47
CA MET A 110 0.87 -28.94 12.93
C MET A 110 0.00 -27.82 12.35
N SER A 111 -0.03 -27.71 11.02
CA SER A 111 -0.95 -26.79 10.32
C SER A 111 -2.42 -27.16 10.52
N TYR A 112 -2.69 -28.44 10.82
CA TYR A 112 -4.01 -29.02 11.06
C TYR A 112 -3.87 -30.12 12.12
N PRO A 113 -3.93 -29.80 13.42
CA PRO A 113 -3.98 -30.83 14.44
C PRO A 113 -5.28 -31.66 14.27
N PRO A 114 -5.30 -32.94 14.66
CA PRO A 114 -6.54 -33.69 14.79
C PRO A 114 -7.56 -32.93 15.64
N ALA A 115 -8.86 -33.16 15.40
CA ALA A 115 -9.92 -32.63 16.24
C ALA A 115 -9.64 -32.96 17.71
N ASP A 116 -10.03 -32.04 18.60
CA ASP A 116 -9.98 -32.20 20.06
C ASP A 116 -8.55 -32.17 20.65
N ARG A 117 -7.51 -31.98 19.82
CA ARG A 117 -6.11 -31.87 20.29
C ARG A 117 -5.66 -30.45 20.61
N GLY A 118 -6.43 -29.45 20.24
CA GLY A 118 -6.08 -28.06 20.50
C GLY A 118 -7.25 -27.13 20.28
N VAL A 119 -7.55 -26.33 21.29
CA VAL A 119 -8.51 -25.24 21.19
C VAL A 119 -7.80 -23.90 21.31
N VAL A 120 -8.31 -22.90 20.60
CA VAL A 120 -7.93 -21.51 20.81
C VAL A 120 -9.13 -20.76 21.37
N ARG A 121 -8.87 -19.94 22.39
CA ARG A 121 -9.84 -19.02 22.96
C ARG A 121 -9.47 -17.61 22.53
N ASP A 122 -10.46 -16.87 22.04
CA ASP A 122 -10.31 -15.46 21.69
C ASP A 122 -11.47 -14.65 22.27
N ILE A 123 -11.19 -13.40 22.64
CA ILE A 123 -12.20 -12.43 23.06
C ILE A 123 -12.18 -11.29 22.06
N THR A 124 -13.31 -11.11 21.37
CA THR A 124 -13.51 -10.03 20.41
C THR A 124 -14.56 -9.06 20.91
N TYR A 125 -14.34 -7.78 20.65
CA TYR A 125 -15.24 -6.68 20.99
C TYR A 125 -16.25 -6.49 19.86
N LEU A 126 -17.53 -6.58 20.19
CA LEU A 126 -18.63 -6.29 19.28
C LEU A 126 -19.23 -4.93 19.63
N ARG A 127 -19.58 -4.16 18.59
CA ARG A 127 -20.24 -2.86 18.73
C ARG A 127 -21.60 -2.86 18.01
N PRO A 128 -22.63 -3.50 18.57
CA PRO A 128 -24.00 -3.37 18.09
C PRO A 128 -24.53 -1.94 18.26
N TRP A 129 -25.71 -1.68 17.69
CA TRP A 129 -26.37 -0.37 17.74
C TRP A 129 -26.70 0.08 19.18
N ASP A 130 -26.89 -0.87 20.09
CA ASP A 130 -27.30 -0.64 21.48
C ASP A 130 -26.12 -0.63 22.48
N GLY A 131 -24.87 -0.57 21.99
CA GLY A 131 -23.70 -0.42 22.86
C GLY A 131 -22.53 -1.34 22.53
N TRP A 132 -21.71 -1.62 23.55
CA TRP A 132 -20.54 -2.50 23.45
C TRP A 132 -20.82 -3.84 24.12
N MET A 133 -20.27 -4.91 23.54
CA MET A 133 -20.36 -6.24 24.10
C MET A 133 -19.08 -7.02 23.82
N TYR A 134 -18.78 -8.00 24.66
CA TYR A 134 -17.65 -8.88 24.55
C TYR A 134 -18.14 -10.27 24.14
N LEU A 135 -17.54 -10.83 23.10
CA LEU A 135 -17.78 -12.21 22.66
C LEU A 135 -16.52 -13.03 22.92
N ALA A 136 -16.62 -14.01 23.81
CA ALA A 136 -15.61 -15.04 23.97
C ALA A 136 -15.98 -16.26 23.12
N THR A 137 -15.02 -16.76 22.33
CA THR A 137 -15.21 -17.97 21.51
C THR A 137 -14.14 -19.00 21.82
N VAL A 138 -14.51 -20.27 21.70
CA VAL A 138 -13.61 -21.42 21.73
C VAL A 138 -13.67 -22.08 20.36
N MET A 139 -12.56 -22.08 19.65
CA MET A 139 -12.43 -22.71 18.33
C MET A 139 -11.55 -23.95 18.43
N ASP A 140 -12.03 -25.07 17.89
CA ASP A 140 -11.21 -26.26 17.70
C ASP A 140 -10.25 -26.05 16.51
N LEU A 141 -8.95 -26.26 16.73
CA LEU A 141 -7.92 -25.98 15.73
C LEU A 141 -7.87 -27.00 14.59
N GLY A 142 -8.41 -28.20 14.81
CA GLY A 142 -8.54 -29.21 13.78
C GLY A 142 -9.67 -28.84 12.84
N THR A 143 -10.91 -28.94 13.31
CA THR A 143 -12.12 -28.69 12.53
C THR A 143 -12.33 -27.22 12.11
N ARG A 144 -11.68 -26.26 12.80
CA ARG A 144 -11.94 -24.81 12.67
C ARG A 144 -13.36 -24.40 13.05
N MET A 145 -14.12 -25.27 13.70
CA MET A 145 -15.46 -24.99 14.18
C MET A 145 -15.40 -24.30 15.55
N VAL A 146 -16.38 -23.41 15.79
CA VAL A 146 -16.62 -22.85 17.12
C VAL A 146 -17.36 -23.90 17.94
N VAL A 147 -16.71 -24.40 18.98
CA VAL A 147 -17.23 -25.44 19.88
C VAL A 147 -17.90 -24.88 21.14
N GLY A 148 -17.70 -23.58 21.41
CA GLY A 148 -18.34 -22.88 22.51
C GLY A 148 -18.22 -21.36 22.37
N TRP A 149 -19.17 -20.62 22.93
CA TRP A 149 -19.13 -19.17 22.98
C TRP A 149 -19.94 -18.62 24.16
N SER A 150 -19.57 -17.42 24.61
CA SER A 150 -20.27 -16.67 25.66
C SER A 150 -20.21 -15.17 25.36
N MET A 151 -21.20 -14.42 25.81
CA MET A 151 -21.30 -12.98 25.61
C MET A 151 -21.61 -12.25 26.92
N ALA A 152 -21.02 -11.07 27.09
CA ALA A 152 -21.30 -10.19 28.22
C ALA A 152 -21.12 -8.71 27.82
N ASP A 153 -21.81 -7.81 28.51
CA ASP A 153 -21.65 -6.36 28.37
C ASP A 153 -20.31 -5.84 28.94
N THR A 154 -19.71 -6.61 29.85
CA THR A 154 -18.48 -6.27 30.57
C THR A 154 -17.46 -7.40 30.53
N MET A 155 -16.16 -7.05 30.60
CA MET A 155 -15.06 -8.03 30.56
C MET A 155 -14.78 -8.58 31.95
N HIS A 156 -15.43 -9.69 32.33
CA HIS A 156 -15.19 -10.41 33.59
C HIS A 156 -14.63 -11.82 33.34
N SER A 157 -13.92 -12.38 34.33
CA SER A 157 -13.24 -13.70 34.21
C SER A 157 -14.18 -14.86 33.85
N GLN A 158 -15.43 -14.79 34.31
CA GLN A 158 -16.47 -15.79 34.01
C GLN A 158 -16.82 -15.87 32.51
N LEU A 159 -16.54 -14.83 31.73
CA LEU A 159 -16.80 -14.81 30.28
C LEU A 159 -15.96 -15.86 29.54
N VAL A 160 -14.76 -16.16 30.07
CA VAL A 160 -13.80 -17.10 29.47
C VAL A 160 -13.86 -18.47 30.13
N TRP A 161 -14.51 -18.56 31.29
CA TRP A 161 -14.66 -19.79 32.06
C TRP A 161 -15.82 -20.61 31.50
N MET A 162 -15.57 -21.25 30.35
CA MET A 162 -16.38 -22.34 29.85
C MET A 162 -15.76 -23.66 30.36
N PRO A 163 -16.56 -24.58 30.93
CA PRO A 163 -16.09 -25.87 31.44
C PRO A 163 -15.40 -26.71 30.37
#